data_AF-A0A7C2JM90-F1
#
_entry.id   AF-A0A7C2JM90-F1
#
_cell.length_a   1.000
_cell.length_b   1.000
_cell.length_c   1.000
_cell.angle_alpha   90.00
_cell.angle_beta   90.00
_cell.angle_gamma   90.00
#
_symmetry.space_group_name_H-M   'P 1'
#
loop_
_entity.id
_entity.type
_entity.pdbx_description
1 polymer ?
#
loop_
_entity_poly.entity_id
_entity_poly.type
_entity_poly.pdbx_seq_one_letter_code
_entity_poly.pdbx_strand_id
1 'polypeptide(L)'
;MTREVTAGSERLPLRRKVLFSTGDLSTSIPLAIVMFFQLYFLTDVAGLRPDLAGWAVGIGRIWDAVNDPLFGLLSDRIRTRWGRRRVLLLIGAVPLGLSFAMMWLVPPWQP
;
A
#
# COMPACT_ATOMS: atom_id res chain seq x y z
N MET A 1 11.69 25.81 37.59
CA MET A 1 11.00 26.65 36.58
C MET A 1 10.52 25.77 35.44
N THR A 2 9.36 25.14 35.64
CA THR A 2 8.65 24.30 34.67
C THR A 2 7.77 25.20 33.80
N ARG A 3 8.09 25.34 32.51
CA ARG A 3 7.21 26.04 31.57
C ARG A 3 6.04 25.12 31.23
N GLU A 4 4.85 25.47 31.72
CA GLU A 4 3.59 24.92 31.22
C GLU A 4 3.47 25.30 29.74
N VAL A 5 3.58 24.30 28.86
CA VAL A 5 3.19 24.45 27.45
C VAL A 5 1.67 24.42 27.44
N THR A 6 1.05 25.60 27.43
CA THR A 6 -0.37 25.75 27.14
C THR A 6 -0.62 25.21 25.73
N ALA A 7 -1.14 23.98 25.66
CA ALA A 7 -1.58 23.35 24.43
C ALA A 7 -2.85 24.05 23.92
N GLY A 8 -2.68 25.23 23.32
CA GLY A 8 -3.71 25.86 22.52
C GLY A 8 -4.15 24.87 21.45
N SER A 9 -5.46 24.61 21.38
CA SER A 9 -6.08 23.77 20.35
C SER A 9 -5.96 24.44 18.98
N GLU A 10 -4.76 24.49 18.40
CA GLU A 10 -4.58 24.82 16.99
C GLU A 10 -5.14 23.66 16.16
N ARG A 11 -6.45 23.72 15.91
CA ARG A 11 -7.13 22.75 15.04
C ARG A 11 -6.50 22.84 13.65
N LEU A 12 -5.97 21.70 13.18
CA LEU A 12 -5.40 21.62 11.84
C LEU A 12 -6.41 22.10 10.78
N PRO A 13 -5.98 22.98 9.85
CA PRO A 13 -6.88 23.53 8.84
C PRO A 13 -7.46 22.40 7.98
N LEU A 14 -8.75 22.52 7.63
CA LEU A 14 -9.49 21.49 6.86
C LEU A 14 -8.76 21.10 5.57
N ARG A 15 -8.14 22.06 4.90
CA ARG A 15 -7.31 21.84 3.70
C ARG A 15 -6.20 20.81 3.92
N ARG A 16 -5.54 20.83 5.08
CA ARG A 16 -4.46 19.90 5.41
C ARG A 16 -4.99 18.49 5.69
N LYS A 17 -6.17 18.40 6.32
CA LYS A 17 -6.87 17.12 6.53
C LYS A 17 -7.29 16.49 5.20
N VAL A 18 -7.94 17.26 4.33
CA VAL A 18 -8.36 16.78 3.01
C VAL A 18 -7.15 16.34 2.18
N LEU A 19 -6.09 17.16 2.11
CA LEU A 19 -4.88 16.80 1.36
C LEU A 19 -4.20 15.52 1.90
N PHE A 20 -4.19 15.35 3.22
CA PHE A 20 -3.67 14.13 3.84
C PHE A 20 -4.53 12.91 3.48
N SER A 21 -5.86 13.03 3.57
CA SER A 21 -6.79 11.96 3.20
C SER A 21 -6.70 11.60 1.72
N THR A 22 -6.55 12.58 0.81
CA THR A 22 -6.32 12.31 -0.62
C THR A 22 -5.05 11.48 -0.84
N GLY A 23 -4.00 11.73 -0.06
CA GLY A 23 -2.79 10.91 -0.08
C GLY A 23 -3.05 9.48 0.37
N ASP A 24 -3.79 9.29 1.46
CA ASP A 24 -4.14 7.96 1.99
C ASP A 24 -5.03 7.15 1.04
N LEU A 25 -5.99 7.80 0.38
CA LEU A 25 -6.87 7.15 -0.60
C LEU A 25 -6.08 6.50 -1.74
N SER A 26 -4.95 7.09 -2.14
CA SER A 26 -4.12 6.56 -3.22
C SER A 26 -3.54 5.17 -2.90
N THR A 27 -3.30 4.86 -1.62
CA THR A 27 -2.83 3.55 -1.16
C THR A 27 -3.97 2.64 -0.75
N SER A 28 -5.02 3.20 -0.15
CA SER A 28 -6.16 2.43 0.38
C SER A 28 -7.05 1.85 -0.74
N ILE A 29 -7.22 2.55 -1.86
CA ILE A 29 -8.03 2.06 -2.98
C ILE A 29 -7.43 0.81 -3.65
N PRO A 30 -6.16 0.81 -4.12
CA PRO A 30 -5.54 -0.39 -4.69
C PRO A 30 -5.57 -1.57 -3.74
N LEU A 31 -5.29 -1.34 -2.44
CA LEU A 31 -5.33 -2.38 -1.42
C LEU A 31 -6.73 -3.02 -1.32
N ALA A 32 -7.78 -2.19 -1.29
CA ALA A 32 -9.16 -2.69 -1.28
C ALA A 32 -9.48 -3.50 -2.55
N ILE A 33 -9.05 -3.03 -3.73
CA ILE A 33 -9.25 -3.77 -4.98
C ILE A 33 -8.56 -5.14 -4.91
N VAL A 34 -7.31 -5.22 -4.46
CA VAL A 34 -6.61 -6.52 -4.33
C VAL A 34 -7.30 -7.41 -3.29
N MET A 35 -7.83 -6.84 -2.21
CA MET A 35 -8.51 -7.61 -1.18
C MET A 35 -9.81 -8.25 -1.67
N PHE A 36 -10.62 -7.53 -2.43
CA PHE A 36 -11.95 -7.99 -2.85
C PHE A 36 -11.99 -8.61 -4.25
N PHE A 37 -11.21 -8.09 -5.19
CA PHE A 37 -11.31 -8.44 -6.61
C PHE A 37 -10.23 -9.41 -7.10
N GLN A 38 -9.10 -9.55 -6.41
CA GLN A 38 -7.97 -10.35 -6.90
C GLN A 38 -8.34 -11.82 -7.14
N LEU A 39 -9.04 -12.44 -6.19
CA LEU A 39 -9.42 -13.84 -6.30
C LEU A 39 -10.41 -14.06 -7.46
N TYR A 40 -11.43 -13.19 -7.55
CA TYR A 40 -12.40 -13.19 -8.65
C TYR A 40 -11.72 -13.02 -10.01
N PHE A 41 -10.78 -12.10 -10.12
CA PHE A 41 -10.04 -11.89 -11.36
C PHE A 41 -9.24 -13.14 -11.76
N LEU A 42 -8.58 -13.80 -10.80
CA LEU A 42 -7.83 -15.02 -11.07
C LEU A 42 -8.76 -16.18 -11.49
N THR A 43 -9.93 -16.34 -10.87
CA THR A 43 -10.84 -17.46 -11.17
C THR A 43 -11.69 -17.22 -12.42
N ASP A 44 -12.35 -16.07 -12.50
CA ASP A 44 -13.42 -15.81 -13.48
C ASP A 44 -12.93 -15.09 -14.74
N VAL A 45 -11.86 -14.28 -14.64
CA VAL A 45 -11.30 -13.54 -15.78
C VAL A 45 -10.09 -14.25 -16.38
N ALA A 46 -9.14 -14.65 -15.54
CA ALA A 46 -7.95 -15.38 -15.98
C ALA A 46 -8.18 -16.89 -16.17
N GLY A 47 -9.34 -17.41 -15.72
CA GLY A 47 -9.70 -18.82 -15.87
C GLY A 47 -8.83 -19.78 -15.05
N LEU A 48 -8.14 -19.28 -14.02
CA LEU A 48 -7.29 -20.09 -13.17
C LEU A 48 -8.15 -21.00 -12.29
N ARG A 49 -7.69 -22.24 -12.08
CA ARG A 49 -8.39 -23.16 -11.18
C ARG A 49 -8.43 -22.56 -9.75
N PRO A 50 -9.57 -22.67 -9.02
CA PRO A 50 -9.74 -22.03 -7.71
C PRO A 50 -8.70 -22.43 -6.65
N ASP A 51 -8.18 -23.66 -6.74
CA ASP A 51 -7.09 -24.15 -5.88
C ASP A 51 -5.80 -23.35 -6.09
N LEU A 52 -5.38 -23.18 -7.35
CA LEU A 52 -4.19 -22.40 -7.71
C LEU A 52 -4.37 -20.90 -7.42
N ALA A 53 -5.57 -20.36 -7.68
CA ALA A 53 -5.88 -18.96 -7.38
C ALA A 53 -5.82 -18.68 -5.86
N GLY A 54 -6.33 -19.60 -5.05
CA GLY A 54 -6.25 -19.52 -3.59
C GLY A 54 -4.80 -19.55 -3.08
N TRP A 55 -3.97 -20.44 -3.62
CA TRP A 55 -2.53 -20.47 -3.30
C TRP A 55 -1.80 -19.20 -3.73
N ALA A 56 -2.08 -18.67 -4.92
CA ALA A 56 -1.46 -17.45 -5.42
C ALA A 56 -1.75 -16.24 -4.52
N VAL A 57 -3.02 -16.04 -4.15
CA VAL A 57 -3.41 -14.98 -3.21
C VAL A 57 -2.82 -15.24 -1.82
N GLY A 58 -2.87 -16.49 -1.34
CA GLY A 58 -2.39 -16.87 -0.01
C GLY A 58 -0.88 -16.63 0.17
N ILE A 59 -0.06 -17.05 -0.80
CA ILE A 59 1.39 -16.82 -0.79
C ILE A 59 1.69 -15.32 -0.79
N GLY A 60 0.97 -14.53 -1.61
CA GLY A 60 1.09 -13.08 -1.60
C GLY A 60 0.82 -12.48 -0.23
N ARG A 61 -0.24 -12.92 0.47
CA ARG A 61 -0.56 -12.41 1.82
C ARG A 61 0.47 -12.79 2.88
N ILE A 62 1.02 -14.01 2.80
CA ILE A 62 2.10 -14.43 3.70
C ILE A 62 3.33 -13.55 3.46
N TRP A 63 3.65 -13.28 2.20
CA TRP A 63 4.75 -12.40 1.83
C TRP A 63 4.54 -10.98 2.37
N ASP A 64 3.34 -10.40 2.20
CA ASP A 64 3.01 -9.08 2.74
C ASP A 64 3.14 -9.05 4.27
N ALA A 65 2.63 -10.08 4.96
CA ALA A 65 2.71 -10.18 6.42
C ALA A 65 4.15 -10.17 6.97
N VAL A 66 5.13 -10.61 6.17
CA VAL A 66 6.56 -10.55 6.52
C VAL A 66 7.18 -9.21 6.15
N ASN A 67 6.84 -8.67 4.98
CA ASN A 67 7.41 -7.41 4.51
C ASN A 67 6.89 -6.19 5.27
N ASP A 68 5.63 -6.18 5.68
CA ASP A 68 5.01 -5.04 6.36
C ASP A 68 5.77 -4.67 7.66
N PRO A 69 6.10 -5.62 8.57
CA PRO A 69 6.95 -5.33 9.73
C PRO A 69 8.37 -4.88 9.35
N LEU A 70 8.96 -5.50 8.31
CA LEU A 70 10.31 -5.21 7.83
C LEU A 70 10.43 -3.77 7.34
N PHE A 71 9.51 -3.35 6.48
CA PHE A 71 9.44 -1.97 5.98
C PHE A 71 8.98 -1.01 7.07
N GLY A 72 8.16 -1.44 8.03
CA GLY A 72 7.84 -0.67 9.23
C GLY A 72 9.10 -0.30 10.03
N LEU A 73 9.91 -1.29 10.37
CA LEU A 73 11.18 -1.12 11.08
C LEU A 73 12.19 -0.28 10.28
N LEU A 74 12.26 -0.51 8.96
CA LEU A 74 13.14 0.26 8.07
C LEU A 74 12.71 1.73 7.99
N SER A 75 11.41 1.99 7.91
CA SER A 75 10.81 3.34 7.89
C SER A 75 11.12 4.13 9.16
N ASP A 76 11.14 3.46 10.31
CA ASP A 76 11.50 4.10 11.57
C ASP A 76 13.00 4.42 11.69
N ARG A 77 13.86 3.61 11.07
CA ARG A 77 15.33 3.77 11.11
C ARG A 77 15.87 4.79 10.10
N ILE A 78 15.21 4.97 8.96
CA ILE A 78 15.68 5.91 7.91
C ILE A 78 15.45 7.36 8.35
N ARG A 79 16.54 8.07 8.66
CA ARG A 79 16.55 9.52 8.91
C ARG A 79 17.12 10.25 7.70
N THR A 80 16.26 10.55 6.73
CA THR A 80 16.63 11.33 5.54
C THR A 80 16.39 12.83 5.73
N ARG A 81 17.27 13.66 5.13
CA ARG A 81 17.19 15.13 5.11
C ARG A 81 15.86 15.71 4.56
N TRP A 82 15.07 14.92 3.84
CA TRP A 82 13.81 15.33 3.18
C TRP A 82 12.56 14.82 3.93
N GLY A 83 12.74 14.27 5.14
CA GLY A 83 11.69 13.70 5.97
C GLY A 83 11.72 12.17 6.01
N ARG A 84 11.28 11.60 7.15
CA ARG A 84 11.42 10.19 7.53
C ARG A 84 10.71 9.20 6.58
N ARG A 85 9.55 9.57 6.04
CA ARG A 85 8.69 8.69 5.20
C ARG A 85 8.62 9.06 3.71
N ARG A 86 9.00 10.28 3.33
CA ARG A 86 8.75 10.78 1.95
C ARG A 86 9.60 10.07 0.90
N VAL A 87 10.85 9.77 1.21
CA VAL A 87 11.77 9.11 0.28
C VAL A 87 11.35 7.65 0.05
N LEU A 88 11.00 6.94 1.12
CA LEU A 88 10.49 5.57 1.03
C LEU A 88 9.18 5.48 0.24
N LEU A 89 8.26 6.41 0.47
CA LEU A 89 7.00 6.45 -0.27
C LEU A 89 7.21 6.75 -1.77
N LEU A 90 8.10 7.68 -2.12
CA LEU A 90 8.40 7.99 -3.52
C LEU A 90 9.10 6.85 -4.24
N ILE A 91 10.08 6.22 -3.60
CA ILE A 91 10.78 5.06 -4.16
C ILE A 91 9.84 3.86 -4.26
N GLY A 92 8.98 3.64 -3.26
CA GLY A 92 8.02 2.54 -3.25
C GLY A 92 6.86 2.74 -4.24
N ALA A 93 6.46 3.98 -4.51
CA ALA A 93 5.33 4.26 -5.40
C ALA A 93 5.56 3.78 -6.84
N VAL A 94 6.78 3.89 -7.36
CA VAL A 94 7.08 3.51 -8.76
C VAL A 94 7.03 1.98 -8.95
N PRO A 95 7.74 1.15 -8.17
CA PRO A 95 7.62 -0.31 -8.24
C PRO A 95 6.22 -0.80 -7.90
N LEU A 96 5.55 -0.18 -6.92
CA LEU A 96 4.19 -0.54 -6.54
C LEU A 96 3.21 -0.30 -7.69
N GLY A 97 3.25 0.88 -8.32
CA GLY A 97 2.38 1.20 -9.44
C GLY A 97 2.63 0.30 -10.65
N LEU A 98 3.90 0.03 -10.96
CA LEU A 98 4.27 -0.88 -12.05
C LEU A 98 3.80 -2.31 -11.78
N SER A 99 4.07 -2.83 -10.58
CA SER A 99 3.67 -4.19 -10.19
C SER A 99 2.15 -4.34 -10.16
N PHE A 100 1.44 -3.32 -9.66
CA PHE A 100 -0.01 -3.29 -9.67
C PHE A 100 -0.55 -3.31 -11.10
N ALA A 101 0.00 -2.51 -12.01
CA ALA A 101 -0.40 -2.55 -13.42
C ALA A 101 -0.15 -3.92 -14.06
N MET A 102 1.01 -4.54 -13.79
CA MET A 102 1.35 -5.86 -14.30
C MET A 102 0.45 -6.96 -13.74
N MET A 103 -0.03 -6.83 -12.51
CA MET A 103 -0.90 -7.81 -11.86
C MET A 103 -2.21 -8.03 -12.62
N TRP A 104 -2.72 -7.01 -13.31
CA TRP A 104 -3.96 -7.09 -14.10
C TRP A 104 -3.72 -7.40 -15.57
N LEU A 105 -2.47 -7.50 -16.01
CA LEU A 105 -2.15 -7.93 -17.36
C LEU A 105 -2.25 -9.45 -17.42
N VAL A 106 -3.33 -9.95 -18.03
CA VAL A 106 -3.39 -11.35 -18.44
C VAL A 106 -2.58 -11.47 -19.72
N PRO A 107 -1.42 -12.13 -19.71
CA PRO A 107 -0.70 -12.35 -20.94
C PRO A 107 -1.54 -13.30 -21.83
N PRO A 108 -1.65 -13.04 -23.14
CA PRO A 108 -2.51 -13.81 -24.06
C PRO A 108 -1.90 -15.17 -24.42
N TRP A 109 -1.27 -15.87 -23.47
CA TRP A 109 -0.77 -17.23 -23.69
C TRP A 109 -1.95 -18.19 -23.76
N GLN A 110 -2.55 -18.27 -24.94
CA GLN A 110 -3.38 -19.41 -25.35
C GLN A 110 -2.44 -20.62 -25.54
N PRO A 111 -2.68 -21.76 -24.87
CA PRO A 111 -2.23 -23.04 -25.40
C PRO A 111 -3.00 -23.42 -26.66
#